data_AF-A0A972CQM0-F1
#
_entry.id   AF-A0A972CQM0-F1
#
_cell.length_a   1.000
_cell.length_b   1.000
_cell.length_c   1.000
_cell.angle_alpha   90.00
_cell.angle_beta   90.00
_cell.angle_gamma   90.00
#
_symmetry.space_group_name_H-M   'P 1'
#
loop_
_entity.id
_entity.type
_entity.pdbx_description
1 polymer ?
#
loop_
_entity_poly.entity_id
_entity_poly.type
_entity_poly.pdbx_seq_one_letter_code
_entity_poly.pdbx_strand_id
1 'polypeptide(L)'
;MTLGERIKYLRNKMGLTQEELAKFLSCPRGTINNWEIDRSEPDSKMLGKIANFFDVSLDYLITGKNFNAKPGIMDDLTDEEKNT
;
A
#
# COMPACT_ATOMS: atom_id res chain seq x y z
N MET A 1 -10.68 -3.96 9.37
CA MET A 1 -9.25 -4.14 9.07
C MET A 1 -8.56 -2.78 9.14
N THR A 2 -7.58 -2.63 10.01
CA THR A 2 -6.62 -1.53 10.02
C THR A 2 -5.57 -1.70 8.91
N LEU A 3 -4.66 -0.72 8.77
CA LEU A 3 -3.51 -0.84 7.87
C LEU A 3 -2.62 -2.02 8.29
N GLY A 4 -2.30 -2.14 9.58
CA GLY A 4 -1.51 -3.24 10.12
C GLY A 4 -2.12 -4.61 9.85
N GLU A 5 -3.43 -4.75 10.09
CA GLU A 5 -4.17 -5.98 9.81
C GLU A 5 -4.13 -6.34 8.31
N ARG A 6 -4.17 -5.35 7.40
CA ARG A 6 -4.04 -5.59 5.95
C ARG A 6 -2.64 -6.01 5.55
N ILE A 7 -1.59 -5.38 6.08
CA ILE A 7 -0.20 -5.78 5.83
C ILE A 7 -0.01 -7.24 6.28
N LYS A 8 -0.47 -7.58 7.48
CA LYS A 8 -0.41 -8.94 8.02
C LYS A 8 -1.16 -9.95 7.15
N TYR A 9 -2.36 -9.58 6.72
CA TYR A 9 -3.18 -10.42 5.83
C TYR A 9 -2.47 -10.69 4.50
N LEU A 10 -1.97 -9.66 3.82
CA LEU A 10 -1.26 -9.80 2.54
C LEU A 10 0.01 -10.63 2.69
N ARG A 11 0.80 -10.38 3.75
CA ARG A 11 2.00 -11.17 4.07
C ARG A 11 1.66 -12.66 4.24
N ASN A 12 0.64 -12.97 5.04
CA ASN A 12 0.21 -14.34 5.26
C ASN A 12 -0.33 -14.99 3.98
N LYS A 13 -1.04 -14.24 3.13
CA LYS A 13 -1.55 -14.72 1.83
C LYS A 13 -0.42 -15.15 0.88
N MET A 14 0.74 -14.49 0.96
CA MET A 14 1.94 -14.87 0.23
C MET A 14 2.79 -15.96 0.93
N GLY A 15 2.39 -16.44 2.10
CA GLY A 15 3.13 -17.45 2.86
C GLY A 15 4.44 -16.96 3.47
N LEU A 16 4.62 -15.63 3.61
CA LEU A 16 5.85 -15.03 4.09
C LEU A 16 5.87 -14.89 5.62
N THR A 17 7.03 -15.06 6.22
CA THR A 17 7.33 -14.63 7.60
C THR A 17 7.54 -13.13 7.67
N GLN A 18 7.42 -12.54 8.87
CA GLN A 18 7.74 -11.11 9.07
C GLN A 18 9.22 -10.79 8.71
N GLU A 19 10.12 -11.76 8.91
CA GLU A 19 11.55 -11.62 8.58
C GLU A 19 11.76 -11.55 7.06
N GLU A 20 11.08 -12.38 6.28
CA GLU A 20 11.17 -12.36 4.82
C GLU A 20 10.62 -11.06 4.23
N LEU A 21 9.45 -10.61 4.69
CA LEU A 21 8.89 -9.32 4.27
C LEU A 21 9.84 -8.16 4.61
N ALA A 22 10.44 -8.19 5.80
CA ALA A 22 11.39 -7.19 6.25
C ALA A 22 12.61 -7.10 5.31
N LYS A 23 13.14 -8.25 4.87
CA LYS A 23 14.24 -8.32 3.89
C LYS A 23 13.85 -7.71 2.54
N PHE A 24 12.68 -8.04 2.00
CA PHE A 24 12.20 -7.46 0.73
C PHE A 24 12.03 -5.95 0.82
N LEU A 25 11.48 -5.45 1.93
CA LEU A 25 11.25 -4.01 2.13
C LEU A 25 12.50 -3.26 2.60
N SER A 26 13.60 -3.98 2.88
CA SER A 26 14.85 -3.46 3.42
C SER A 26 14.63 -2.66 4.72
N CYS A 27 13.96 -3.28 5.69
CA CYS A 27 13.72 -2.71 7.01
C CYS A 27 13.91 -3.77 8.12
N PRO A 28 14.03 -3.38 9.40
CA PRO A 28 14.09 -4.34 10.50
C PRO A 28 12.79 -5.16 10.65
N ARG A 29 12.90 -6.45 11.02
CA ARG A 29 11.75 -7.32 11.36
C ARG A 29 10.80 -6.69 12.38
N GLY A 30 11.36 -6.03 13.39
CA GLY A 30 10.60 -5.33 14.43
C GLY A 30 9.68 -4.25 13.87
N THR A 31 10.09 -3.60 12.77
CA THR A 31 9.28 -2.61 12.07
C THR A 31 8.04 -3.24 11.44
N ILE A 32 8.18 -4.40 10.77
CA ILE A 32 7.02 -5.15 10.25
C ILE A 32 6.07 -5.53 11.40
N ASN A 33 6.61 -6.06 12.50
CA ASN A 33 5.80 -6.40 13.66
C ASN A 33 5.03 -5.20 14.20
N ASN A 34 5.69 -4.04 14.34
CA ASN A 34 5.06 -2.82 14.85
C ASN A 34 3.93 -2.32 13.93
N TRP A 35 4.10 -2.42 12.61
CA TRP A 35 3.02 -2.12 11.66
C TRP A 35 1.86 -3.09 11.81
N GLU A 36 2.13 -4.40 11.85
CA GLU A 36 1.07 -5.43 11.90
C GLU A 36 0.24 -5.46 13.18
N ILE A 37 0.71 -4.81 14.25
CA ILE A 37 -0.01 -4.65 15.52
C ILE A 37 -0.46 -3.21 15.78
N ASP A 38 -0.39 -2.34 14.76
CA ASP A 38 -0.78 -0.93 14.81
C ASP A 38 -0.04 -0.11 15.90
N ARG A 39 1.19 -0.49 16.24
CA ARG A 39 2.07 0.26 17.17
C ARG A 39 2.72 1.47 16.50
N SER A 40 2.95 1.39 15.20
CA SER A 40 3.46 2.47 14.37
C SER A 40 2.94 2.30 12.95
N GLU A 41 3.09 3.31 12.11
CA GLU A 41 2.68 3.26 10.71
C GLU A 41 3.91 3.36 9.78
N PRO A 42 3.85 2.81 8.56
CA PRO A 42 4.85 3.06 7.53
C PRO A 42 4.74 4.50 7.01
N ASP A 43 5.87 5.12 6.68
CA ASP A 43 5.86 6.42 6.00
C ASP A 43 5.37 6.32 4.55
N SER A 44 5.17 7.46 3.89
CA SER A 44 4.66 7.52 2.51
C SER A 44 5.51 6.73 1.51
N LYS A 45 6.84 6.76 1.66
CA LYS A 45 7.75 6.01 0.78
C LYS A 45 7.61 4.51 0.99
N MET A 46 7.49 4.09 2.24
CA MET A 46 7.33 2.69 2.61
C MET A 46 5.95 2.16 2.21
N LEU A 47 4.89 2.96 2.35
CA LEU A 47 3.56 2.63 1.87
C LEU A 47 3.58 2.32 0.36
N GLY A 48 4.27 3.13 -0.44
CA GLY A 48 4.45 2.86 -1.88
C GLY A 48 5.20 1.55 -2.15
N LYS A 49 6.27 1.25 -1.38
CA LYS A 49 6.98 -0.03 -1.49
C LYS A 49 6.11 -1.23 -1.14
N ILE A 50 5.32 -1.12 -0.07
CA ILE A 50 4.41 -2.19 0.38
C ILE A 50 3.34 -2.43 -0.69
N ALA A 51 2.73 -1.36 -1.22
CA ALA A 51 1.72 -1.43 -2.26
C ALA A 51 2.27 -2.13 -3.52
N ASN A 52 3.46 -1.73 -3.97
CA ASN A 52 4.12 -2.36 -5.12
C ASN A 52 4.50 -3.82 -4.86
N PHE A 53 5.02 -4.14 -3.66
CA PHE A 53 5.42 -5.51 -3.32
C PHE A 53 4.24 -6.49 -3.34
N PHE A 54 3.08 -6.04 -2.85
CA PHE A 54 1.87 -6.86 -2.81
C PHE A 54 0.99 -6.75 -4.06
N ASP A 55 1.39 -5.94 -5.05
CA ASP A 55 0.61 -5.64 -6.26
C ASP A 55 -0.82 -5.17 -5.95
N VAL A 56 -0.92 -4.16 -5.08
CA VAL A 56 -2.18 -3.53 -4.68
C VAL A 56 -2.10 -2.01 -4.80
N SER A 57 -3.25 -1.34 -4.93
CA SER A 57 -3.30 0.11 -4.89
C SER A 57 -3.00 0.64 -3.48
N LEU A 58 -2.43 1.86 -3.43
CA LEU A 58 -2.23 2.57 -2.17
C LEU A 58 -3.55 2.82 -1.44
N ASP A 59 -4.61 3.13 -2.19
CA ASP A 59 -5.97 3.29 -1.64
C ASP A 59 -6.47 2.03 -0.94
N TYR A 60 -6.30 0.86 -1.56
CA TYR A 60 -6.66 -0.40 -0.91
C TYR A 60 -5.83 -0.63 0.34
N LEU A 61 -4.51 -0.37 0.28
CA LEU A 61 -3.62 -0.56 1.41
C LEU A 61 -4.01 0.33 2.61
N ILE A 62 -4.34 1.60 2.38
CA ILE A 62 -4.66 2.58 3.44
C ILE A 62 -6.12 2.49 3.90
N THR A 63 -7.06 2.33 2.98
CA THR A 63 -8.50 2.43 3.28
C THR A 63 -9.22 1.08 3.34
N GLY A 64 -8.60 0.02 2.79
CA GLY A 64 -9.24 -1.28 2.60
C GLY A 64 -10.30 -1.30 1.50
N LYS A 65 -10.44 -0.22 0.73
CA LYS A 65 -11.40 -0.11 -0.38
C LYS A 65 -10.65 -0.01 -1.69
N ASN A 66 -11.12 -0.74 -2.70
CA ASN A 66 -10.72 -0.47 -4.07
C ASN A 66 -11.46 0.79 -4.51
N PHE A 67 -10.73 1.90 -4.62
CA PHE A 67 -11.26 3.09 -5.28
C PHE A 67 -11.26 2.81 -6.78
N ASN A 68 -12.41 2.37 -7.28
CA ASN A 68 -12.71 2.57 -8.68
C ASN A 68 -12.92 4.07 -8.85
N ALA A 69 -12.05 4.72 -9.61
CA ALA A 69 -12.26 6.11 -9.99
C ALA A 69 -13.72 6.24 -10.47
N LYS A 70 -14.46 7.22 -9.93
CA LYS A 70 -15.79 7.51 -10.46
C LYS A 70 -15.59 7.81 -11.96
N PRO A 71 -16.32 7.16 -12.89
CA PRO A 71 -16.13 7.29 -14.34
C PRO A 71 -16.37 8.68 -14.96
N GLY A 72 -16.11 9.79 -14.28
CA GLY A 72 -16.38 11.14 -14.79
C GLY A 72 -15.54 12.25 -14.17
N ILE A 73 -14.39 11.93 -13.56
CA ILE A 73 -13.39 12.95 -13.12
C ILE A 73 -12.18 12.97 -14.08
N MET A 74 -11.96 11.91 -14.86
CA MET A 74 -10.80 11.80 -15.77
C MET A 74 -11.04 12.43 -17.15
N ASP A 75 -12.31 12.63 -17.54
CA ASP A 75 -12.67 13.16 -18.86
C ASP A 75 -12.49 14.69 -18.98
N ASP A 76 -12.26 15.39 -17.86
CA ASP A 76 -12.19 16.87 -17.81
C ASP A 76 -10.75 17.43 -17.80
N LEU A 77 -9.72 16.58 -17.91
CA LEU A 77 -8.31 16.99 -17.91
C LEU A 77 -7.57 16.71 -19.23
N THR A 78 -8.28 16.34 -20.28
CA THR A 78 -7.73 16.33 -21.65
C THR A 78 -8.51 17.33 -22.49
N ASP A 79 -7.98 18.54 -22.65
CA ASP A 79 -8.06 19.36 -23.89
C ASP A 79 -7.73 20.86 -23.69
N GLU A 80 -6.71 21.23 -22.91
CA GLU A 80 -6.20 22.63 -22.92
C GLU A 80 -4.67 22.77 -22.86
N GLU A 81 -3.90 21.94 -23.59
CA GLU A 81 -2.50 22.30 -23.94
C GLU A 81 -2.12 21.81 -25.36
N LYS A 82 -2.99 22.04 -26.35
CA LYS A 82 -2.67 21.85 -27.78
C LYS A 82 -2.92 23.08 -28.64
N ASN A 83 -2.87 24.29 -28.07
CA ASN A 83 -2.86 25.48 -28.91
C ASN A 83 -2.17 26.69 -28.23
N THR A 84 -0.84 26.76 -28.35
CA THR A 84 -0.08 27.94 -28.84
C THR A 84 1.36 27.52 -29.11
#